data_AF-A0A543PF96-F1
#
_entry.id   AF-A0A543PF96-F1
#
_cell.length_a   1.000
_cell.length_b   1.000
_cell.length_c   1.000
_cell.angle_alpha   90.00
_cell.angle_beta   90.00
_cell.angle_gamma   90.00
#
_symmetry.space_group_name_H-M   'P 1'
#
loop_
_entity.id
_entity.type
_entity.pdbx_description
1 polymer ?
#
loop_
_entity_poly.entity_id
_entity_poly.type
_entity_poly.pdbx_seq_one_letter_code
_entity_poly.pdbx_strand_id
1 'polypeptide(L)'
;MDGRRILLGDWTPVVRDGIDVLRVVLLGGAVGYAVTGRTGAAALLLVLGGVTVAARLVNLPRVYDLSVTAAMVLQGYGEVLGLYDEFLRFDDLVHVTLPMLTAPVIYIALARVEVVPDPRDETHLPHYVGIAVVTAALGIAVGALWEVYEWRSDAWFGTDLSEGNDDTNGDLVHDTLGSLVGAALLVAWARFGWGSVRRIPGVNTHEDVSA
;
A
#
# COMPACT_ATOMS: atom_id res chain seq x y z
N MET A 1 -21.73 -21.76 1.35
CA MET A 1 -21.55 -20.30 1.55
C MET A 1 -21.96 -19.63 0.26
N ASP A 2 -22.71 -18.53 0.33
CA ASP A 2 -23.06 -17.74 -0.87
C ASP A 2 -21.77 -17.14 -1.50
N GLY A 3 -21.71 -17.06 -2.83
CA GLY A 3 -20.55 -16.58 -3.59
C GLY A 3 -20.15 -15.15 -3.19
N ARG A 4 -21.13 -14.31 -2.83
CA ARG A 4 -20.86 -12.98 -2.28
C ARG A 4 -20.09 -13.02 -0.97
N ARG A 5 -20.40 -13.95 -0.06
CA ARG A 5 -19.71 -14.11 1.23
C ARG A 5 -18.30 -14.67 1.04
N ILE A 6 -18.09 -15.52 0.03
CA ILE A 6 -16.76 -16.00 -0.35
C ILE A 6 -15.90 -14.82 -0.83
N LEU A 7 -16.45 -13.94 -1.68
CA LEU A 7 -15.67 -12.83 -2.26
C LEU A 7 -15.49 -11.65 -1.32
N LEU A 8 -16.55 -11.22 -0.62
CA LEU A 8 -16.56 -9.98 0.16
C LEU A 8 -16.19 -10.19 1.63
N GLY A 9 -16.26 -11.43 2.15
CA GLY A 9 -15.80 -11.77 3.49
C GLY A 9 -16.90 -12.06 4.50
N ASP A 10 -16.66 -11.61 5.74
CA ASP A 10 -17.34 -11.99 6.98
C ASP A 10 -17.21 -13.50 7.31
N TRP A 11 -15.98 -14.00 7.17
CA TRP A 11 -15.65 -15.39 7.51
C TRP A 11 -15.51 -15.58 9.03
N THR A 12 -14.62 -14.82 9.67
CA THR A 12 -14.36 -14.86 11.12
C THR A 12 -14.00 -13.46 11.66
N PRO A 13 -14.03 -13.24 12.99
CA PRO A 13 -13.58 -11.97 13.58
C PRO A 13 -12.10 -11.63 13.32
N VAL A 14 -11.26 -12.64 13.10
CA VAL A 14 -9.81 -12.49 12.93
C VAL A 14 -9.45 -12.36 11.44
N VAL A 15 -9.88 -13.36 10.65
CA VAL A 15 -9.74 -13.40 9.19
C VAL A 15 -11.10 -13.07 8.60
N ARG A 16 -11.27 -11.82 8.15
CA ARG A 16 -12.56 -11.32 7.66
C ARG A 16 -12.79 -11.71 6.21
N ASP A 17 -11.74 -11.77 5.39
CA ASP A 17 -11.82 -11.99 3.94
C ASP A 17 -10.46 -12.41 3.33
N GLY A 18 -10.39 -12.44 1.99
CA GLY A 18 -9.15 -12.68 1.26
C GLY A 18 -8.02 -11.66 1.48
N ILE A 19 -8.31 -10.42 1.88
CA ILE A 19 -7.26 -9.44 2.20
C ILE A 19 -6.57 -9.87 3.50
N ASP A 20 -7.34 -10.31 4.50
CA ASP A 20 -6.76 -10.85 5.73
C ASP A 20 -6.00 -12.16 5.51
N VAL A 21 -6.31 -12.94 4.47
CA VAL A 21 -5.47 -14.08 4.05
C VAL A 21 -4.09 -13.61 3.62
N LEU A 22 -4.00 -12.55 2.80
CA LEU A 22 -2.71 -12.00 2.37
C LEU A 22 -1.85 -11.53 3.57
N ARG A 23 -2.50 -10.94 4.59
CA ARG A 23 -1.82 -10.57 5.85
C ARG A 23 -1.28 -11.77 6.61
N VAL A 24 -2.09 -12.82 6.72
CA VAL A 24 -1.68 -14.07 7.34
C VAL A 24 -0.53 -14.71 6.56
N VAL A 25 -0.54 -14.63 5.23
CA VAL A 25 0.55 -15.11 4.38
C VAL A 25 1.84 -14.35 4.70
N LEU A 26 1.83 -13.00 4.75
CA LEU A 26 3.00 -12.20 5.15
C LEU A 26 3.55 -12.61 6.52
N LEU A 27 2.69 -12.61 7.55
CA LEU A 27 3.10 -12.91 8.93
C LEU A 27 3.52 -14.38 9.10
N GLY A 28 2.86 -15.30 8.40
CA GLY A 28 3.21 -16.71 8.36
C GLY A 28 4.55 -16.95 7.66
N GLY A 29 4.80 -16.23 6.56
CA GLY A 29 6.09 -16.21 5.88
C GLY A 29 7.22 -15.72 6.79
N ALA A 30 6.97 -14.65 7.57
CA ALA A 30 7.92 -14.15 8.55
C ALA A 30 8.30 -15.22 9.59
N VAL A 31 7.31 -15.93 10.14
CA VAL A 31 7.54 -17.05 11.07
C VAL A 31 8.29 -18.20 10.38
N GLY A 32 7.91 -18.57 9.16
CA GLY A 32 8.55 -19.64 8.40
C GLY A 32 10.04 -19.36 8.13
N TYR A 33 10.37 -18.14 7.72
CA TYR A 33 11.76 -17.72 7.54
C TYR A 33 12.54 -17.63 8.86
N ALA A 34 11.89 -17.22 9.95
CA ALA A 34 12.53 -17.19 11.27
C ALA A 34 12.92 -18.60 11.73
N VAL A 35 12.02 -19.58 11.59
CA VAL A 35 12.25 -20.98 11.99
C VAL A 35 13.35 -21.64 11.16
N THR A 36 13.52 -21.23 9.90
CA THR A 36 14.58 -21.72 9.01
C THR A 36 15.91 -20.96 9.16
N GLY A 37 16.01 -20.00 10.09
CA GLY A 37 17.22 -19.23 10.36
C GLY A 37 17.48 -18.07 9.41
N ARG A 38 16.56 -17.76 8.48
CA ARG A 38 16.66 -16.64 7.54
C ARG A 38 16.12 -15.36 8.17
N THR A 39 16.86 -14.82 9.12
CA THR A 39 16.42 -13.70 9.98
C THR A 39 16.12 -12.40 9.21
N GLY A 40 16.87 -12.08 8.16
CA GLY A 40 16.62 -10.90 7.31
C GLY A 40 15.26 -10.96 6.61
N ALA A 41 15.00 -12.07 5.90
CA ALA A 41 13.70 -12.33 5.26
C ALA A 41 12.54 -12.33 6.27
N ALA A 42 12.77 -12.91 7.46
CA ALA A 42 11.78 -12.90 8.53
C ALA A 42 11.46 -11.48 9.03
N ALA A 43 12.50 -10.67 9.26
CA ALA A 43 12.35 -9.29 9.72
C ALA A 43 11.61 -8.43 8.69
N LEU A 44 11.97 -8.56 7.40
CA LEU A 44 11.32 -7.85 6.31
C LEU A 44 9.81 -8.15 6.27
N LEU A 45 9.43 -9.43 6.16
CA LEU A 45 8.03 -9.81 6.10
C LEU A 45 7.25 -9.45 7.37
N LEU A 46 7.92 -9.45 8.53
CA LEU A 46 7.31 -9.01 9.79
C LEU A 46 7.00 -7.51 9.77
N VAL A 47 7.93 -6.68 9.30
CA VAL A 47 7.74 -5.22 9.19
C VAL A 47 6.61 -4.92 8.20
N LEU A 48 6.67 -5.48 7.00
CA LEU A 48 5.65 -5.26 5.96
C LEU A 48 4.28 -5.82 6.41
N GLY A 49 4.25 -7.00 7.03
CA GLY A 49 3.05 -7.53 7.67
C GLY A 49 2.50 -6.60 8.75
N GLY A 50 3.38 -6.02 9.58
CA GLY A 50 3.04 -5.01 10.58
C GLY A 50 2.37 -3.77 9.98
N VAL A 51 2.88 -3.25 8.85
CA VAL A 51 2.26 -2.15 8.10
C VAL A 51 0.83 -2.51 7.70
N THR A 52 0.59 -3.72 7.18
CA THR A 52 -0.77 -4.14 6.79
C THR A 52 -1.72 -4.29 7.99
N VAL A 53 -1.20 -4.64 9.18
CA VAL A 53 -1.98 -4.71 10.41
C VAL A 53 -2.29 -3.30 10.93
N ALA A 54 -1.31 -2.39 10.89
CA ALA A 54 -1.52 -0.98 11.24
C ALA A 54 -2.57 -0.34 10.33
N ALA A 55 -2.56 -0.64 9.02
CA ALA A 55 -3.57 -0.18 8.07
C ALA A 55 -5.00 -0.62 8.46
N ARG A 56 -5.17 -1.76 9.17
CA ARG A 56 -6.50 -2.18 9.69
C ARG A 56 -7.05 -1.19 10.72
N LEU A 57 -6.18 -0.56 11.51
CA LEU A 57 -6.60 0.44 12.51
C LEU A 57 -7.20 1.67 11.84
N VAL A 58 -6.76 1.97 10.61
CA VAL A 58 -7.31 3.05 9.78
C VAL A 58 -8.71 2.69 9.25
N ASN A 59 -9.16 1.44 9.26
CA ASN A 59 -10.48 1.03 8.73
C ASN A 59 -10.76 1.54 7.30
N LEU A 60 -9.80 1.35 6.40
CA LEU A 60 -9.83 1.83 5.00
C LEU A 60 -11.04 1.26 4.22
N PRO A 61 -11.47 1.95 3.13
CA PRO A 61 -12.30 1.32 2.11
C PRO A 61 -11.62 0.06 1.58
N ARG A 62 -12.40 -0.96 1.19
CA ARG A 62 -11.88 -2.30 0.85
C ARG A 62 -10.81 -2.26 -0.24
N VAL A 63 -11.01 -1.43 -1.27
CA VAL A 63 -10.06 -1.31 -2.39
C VAL A 63 -8.71 -0.83 -1.88
N TYR A 64 -8.68 0.22 -1.05
CA TYR A 64 -7.44 0.76 -0.50
C TYR A 64 -6.80 -0.14 0.56
N ASP A 65 -7.62 -0.90 1.31
CA ASP A 65 -7.11 -1.97 2.19
C ASP A 65 -6.38 -3.07 1.39
N LEU A 66 -6.94 -3.44 0.24
CA LEU A 66 -6.31 -4.36 -0.70
C LEU A 66 -5.06 -3.74 -1.32
N SER A 67 -5.10 -2.46 -1.73
CA SER A 67 -3.97 -1.77 -2.37
C SER A 67 -2.70 -1.82 -1.50
N VAL A 68 -2.78 -1.37 -0.24
CA VAL A 68 -1.61 -1.41 0.65
C VAL A 68 -1.18 -2.84 0.94
N THR A 69 -2.12 -3.76 1.14
CA THR A 69 -1.79 -5.16 1.46
C THR A 69 -1.12 -5.86 0.27
N ALA A 70 -1.60 -5.64 -0.95
CA ALA A 70 -1.04 -6.19 -2.17
C ALA A 70 0.35 -5.60 -2.44
N ALA A 71 0.56 -4.31 -2.22
CA ALA A 71 1.87 -3.67 -2.34
C ALA A 71 2.90 -4.29 -1.36
N MET A 72 2.51 -4.49 -0.10
CA MET A 72 3.38 -5.13 0.90
C MET A 72 3.68 -6.60 0.56
N VAL A 73 2.73 -7.32 -0.03
CA VAL A 73 2.95 -8.69 -0.54
C VAL A 73 3.92 -8.69 -1.72
N LEU A 74 3.72 -7.80 -2.69
CA LEU A 74 4.58 -7.69 -3.87
C LEU A 74 6.03 -7.39 -3.47
N GLN A 75 6.26 -6.37 -2.64
CA GLN A 75 7.58 -6.03 -2.09
C GLN A 75 8.19 -7.20 -1.31
N GLY A 76 7.44 -7.69 -0.32
CA GLY A 76 7.98 -8.67 0.63
C GLY A 76 8.31 -10.00 -0.03
N TYR A 77 7.40 -10.52 -0.86
CA TYR A 77 7.65 -11.76 -1.59
C TYR A 77 8.53 -11.58 -2.81
N GLY A 78 8.57 -10.39 -3.40
CA GLY A 78 9.56 -10.03 -4.41
C GLY A 78 10.98 -10.24 -3.90
N GLU A 79 11.27 -9.67 -2.74
CA GLU A 79 12.60 -9.74 -2.13
C GLU A 79 12.95 -11.16 -1.65
N VAL A 80 12.11 -11.77 -0.80
CA VAL A 80 12.49 -13.06 -0.17
C VAL A 80 12.54 -14.23 -1.15
N LEU A 81 11.92 -14.09 -2.34
CA LEU A 81 11.98 -15.08 -3.42
C LEU A 81 13.07 -14.74 -4.46
N GLY A 82 13.76 -13.61 -4.36
CA GLY A 82 14.81 -13.18 -5.29
C GLY A 82 14.27 -12.73 -6.65
N LEU A 83 13.05 -12.17 -6.69
CA LEU A 83 12.43 -11.74 -7.95
C LEU A 83 13.12 -10.52 -8.56
N TYR A 84 13.74 -9.68 -7.73
CA TYR A 84 14.57 -8.55 -8.16
C TYR A 84 15.75 -9.04 -9.01
N ASP A 85 16.36 -10.16 -8.63
CA ASP A 85 17.47 -10.77 -9.36
C ASP A 85 17.01 -11.54 -10.62
N GLU A 86 15.84 -12.18 -10.55
CA GLU A 86 15.38 -13.11 -11.59
C GLU A 86 14.67 -12.41 -12.75
N PHE A 87 13.86 -11.38 -12.46
CA PHE A 87 13.00 -10.75 -13.45
C PHE A 87 13.51 -9.36 -13.85
N LEU A 88 13.82 -9.21 -15.14
CA LEU A 88 14.25 -7.95 -15.73
C LEU A 88 13.20 -6.85 -15.46
N ARG A 89 13.63 -5.75 -14.81
CA ARG A 89 12.80 -4.58 -14.44
C ARG A 89 11.70 -4.87 -13.40
N PHE A 90 11.90 -5.90 -12.57
CA PHE A 90 11.03 -6.11 -11.41
C PHE A 90 11.10 -4.92 -10.46
N ASP A 91 12.27 -4.34 -10.31
CA ASP A 91 12.50 -3.16 -9.49
C ASP A 91 11.70 -1.94 -9.97
N ASP A 92 11.87 -1.52 -11.25
CA ASP A 92 11.00 -0.51 -11.89
C ASP A 92 9.50 -0.75 -11.67
N LEU A 93 9.05 -2.01 -11.75
CA LEU A 93 7.64 -2.37 -11.53
C LEU A 93 7.22 -2.08 -10.09
N VAL A 94 8.06 -2.39 -9.12
CA VAL A 94 7.84 -2.11 -7.71
C VAL A 94 7.79 -0.60 -7.49
N HIS A 95 8.75 0.17 -8.02
CA HIS A 95 8.79 1.63 -7.90
C HIS A 95 7.57 2.32 -8.54
N VAL A 96 7.00 1.77 -9.62
CA VAL A 96 5.70 2.29 -10.11
C VAL A 96 4.54 1.88 -9.19
N THR A 97 4.50 0.61 -8.77
CA THR A 97 3.30 0.05 -8.14
C THR A 97 3.14 0.41 -6.67
N LEU A 98 4.22 0.49 -5.90
CA LEU A 98 4.15 0.79 -4.47
C LEU A 98 3.59 2.19 -4.20
N PRO A 99 4.11 3.28 -4.78
CA PRO A 99 3.55 4.62 -4.57
C PRO A 99 2.15 4.76 -5.15
N MET A 100 1.86 4.12 -6.29
CA MET A 100 0.51 4.08 -6.86
C MET A 100 -0.53 3.52 -5.88
N LEU A 101 -0.18 2.44 -5.18
CA LEU A 101 -1.10 1.73 -4.29
C LEU A 101 -1.12 2.28 -2.85
N THR A 102 -0.02 2.89 -2.40
CA THR A 102 0.12 3.35 -1.00
C THR A 102 -0.16 4.84 -0.82
N ALA A 103 0.15 5.71 -1.78
CA ALA A 103 -0.08 7.14 -1.63
C ALA A 103 -1.55 7.51 -1.35
N PRO A 104 -2.56 6.91 -2.04
CA PRO A 104 -3.96 7.15 -1.72
C PRO A 104 -4.34 6.71 -0.30
N VAL A 105 -3.72 5.63 0.20
CA VAL A 105 -3.94 5.12 1.54
C VAL A 105 -3.44 6.09 2.59
N ILE A 106 -2.29 6.73 2.35
CA ILE A 106 -1.74 7.75 3.24
C ILE A 106 -2.65 8.99 3.23
N TYR A 107 -3.12 9.45 2.07
CA TYR A 107 -4.10 10.55 1.99
C TYR A 107 -5.34 10.23 2.83
N ILE A 108 -5.92 9.04 2.65
CA ILE A 108 -7.10 8.62 3.42
C ILE A 108 -6.79 8.57 4.91
N ALA A 109 -5.63 8.05 5.32
CA ALA A 109 -5.22 8.02 6.72
C ALA A 109 -5.13 9.44 7.31
N LEU A 110 -4.59 10.41 6.56
CA LEU A 110 -4.55 11.82 6.95
C LEU A 110 -5.95 12.43 7.04
N ALA A 111 -6.86 12.09 6.12
CA ALA A 111 -8.25 12.52 6.17
C ALA A 111 -8.96 11.99 7.43
N ARG A 112 -8.64 10.76 7.86
CA ARG A 112 -9.20 10.16 9.08
C ARG A 112 -8.79 10.86 10.37
N VAL A 113 -7.68 11.57 10.35
CA VAL A 113 -7.20 12.38 11.48
C VAL A 113 -7.37 13.88 11.22
N GLU A 114 -8.23 14.25 10.26
CA GLU A 114 -8.63 15.63 9.96
C GLU A 114 -7.47 16.55 9.54
N VAL A 115 -6.37 15.99 9.02
CA VAL A 115 -5.22 16.75 8.50
C VAL A 115 -5.51 17.27 7.08
N VAL A 116 -6.26 16.50 6.30
CA VAL A 116 -6.78 16.89 4.98
C VAL A 116 -8.29 16.61 4.95
N PRO A 117 -9.08 17.21 4.04
CA PRO A 117 -10.51 16.94 4.01
C PRO A 117 -10.83 15.52 3.49
N ASP A 118 -12.00 14.98 3.84
CA ASP A 118 -12.43 13.69 3.30
C ASP A 118 -12.68 13.81 1.79
N PRO A 119 -12.29 12.82 0.97
CA PRO A 119 -12.53 12.85 -0.47
C PRO A 119 -13.98 13.12 -0.90
N ARG A 120 -14.97 12.85 -0.03
CA ARG A 120 -16.40 13.12 -0.33
C ARG A 120 -16.92 14.48 0.14
N ASP A 121 -16.19 15.20 0.98
CA ASP A 121 -16.74 16.39 1.67
C ASP A 121 -16.99 17.55 0.69
N GLU A 122 -16.20 17.64 -0.38
CA GLU A 122 -16.28 18.74 -1.34
C GLU A 122 -16.15 18.25 -2.79
N THR A 123 -17.15 18.52 -3.63
CA THR A 123 -17.19 18.02 -5.02
C THR A 123 -16.93 19.13 -6.05
N HIS A 124 -15.77 19.77 -6.00
CA HIS A 124 -15.42 20.88 -6.91
C HIS A 124 -13.94 20.86 -7.35
N LEU A 125 -13.63 21.54 -8.47
CA LEU A 125 -12.33 21.42 -9.14
C LEU A 125 -11.12 21.74 -8.26
N PRO A 126 -11.09 22.84 -7.48
CA PRO A 126 -9.96 23.13 -6.60
C PRO A 126 -9.68 22.01 -5.59
N HIS A 127 -10.73 21.41 -5.04
CA HIS A 127 -10.61 20.29 -4.11
C HIS A 127 -9.99 19.05 -4.77
N TYR A 128 -10.45 18.69 -5.97
CA TYR A 128 -9.86 17.57 -6.72
C TYR A 128 -8.39 17.82 -7.07
N VAL A 129 -8.01 19.07 -7.40
CA VAL A 129 -6.60 19.43 -7.61
C VAL A 129 -5.81 19.30 -6.30
N GLY A 130 -6.38 19.71 -5.17
CA GLY A 130 -5.77 19.53 -3.84
C GLY A 130 -5.51 18.07 -3.51
N ILE A 131 -6.51 17.19 -3.70
CA ILE A 131 -6.35 15.73 -3.54
C ILE A 131 -5.20 15.24 -4.43
N ALA A 132 -5.18 15.62 -5.71
CA ALA A 132 -4.18 15.16 -6.66
C ALA A 132 -2.76 15.55 -6.23
N VAL A 133 -2.54 16.82 -5.91
CA VAL A 133 -1.23 17.37 -5.55
C VAL A 133 -0.72 16.74 -4.26
N VAL A 134 -1.55 16.67 -3.22
CA VAL A 134 -1.14 16.10 -1.93
C VAL A 134 -0.85 14.62 -2.08
N THR A 135 -1.70 13.87 -2.77
CA THR A 135 -1.50 12.41 -2.96
C THR A 135 -0.24 12.13 -3.77
N ALA A 136 0.00 12.87 -4.85
CA ALA A 136 1.22 12.72 -5.63
C ALA A 136 2.47 13.04 -4.81
N ALA A 137 2.45 14.12 -4.03
CA ALA A 137 3.57 14.50 -3.16
C ALA A 137 3.85 13.45 -2.07
N LEU A 138 2.80 12.83 -1.51
CA LEU A 138 2.96 11.75 -0.52
C LEU A 138 3.65 10.52 -1.12
N GLY A 139 3.25 10.10 -2.32
CA GLY A 139 3.87 8.95 -2.98
C GLY A 139 5.33 9.22 -3.37
N ILE A 140 5.62 10.40 -3.91
CA ILE A 140 6.99 10.83 -4.23
C ILE A 140 7.86 10.87 -2.97
N ALA A 141 7.31 11.36 -1.86
CA ALA A 141 8.02 11.37 -0.59
C ALA A 141 8.29 9.96 -0.05
N VAL A 142 7.36 9.02 -0.24
CA VAL A 142 7.58 7.61 0.12
C VAL A 142 8.72 7.00 -0.71
N GLY A 143 8.70 7.21 -2.03
CA GLY A 143 9.78 6.78 -2.93
C GLY A 143 11.13 7.37 -2.53
N ALA A 144 11.20 8.69 -2.33
CA ALA A 144 12.44 9.33 -1.88
C ALA A 144 12.93 8.86 -0.50
N LEU A 145 12.02 8.51 0.42
CA LEU A 145 12.41 7.92 1.71
C LEU A 145 12.92 6.49 1.56
N TRP A 146 12.46 5.75 0.54
CA TRP A 146 12.95 4.43 0.20
C TRP A 146 14.39 4.49 -0.34
N GLU A 147 14.68 5.36 -1.30
CA GLU A 147 16.05 5.59 -1.79
C GLU A 147 17.04 5.96 -0.67
N VAL A 148 16.59 6.82 0.26
CA VAL A 148 17.39 7.17 1.44
C VAL A 148 17.61 5.97 2.35
N TYR A 149 16.61 5.09 2.47
CA TYR A 149 16.73 3.85 3.22
C TYR A 149 17.74 2.91 2.57
N GLU A 150 17.70 2.68 1.26
CA GLU A 150 18.62 1.81 0.53
C GLU A 150 20.07 2.27 0.66
N TRP A 151 20.31 3.55 0.36
CA TRP A 151 21.62 4.15 0.54
C TRP A 151 22.13 3.99 1.98
N ARG A 152 21.24 4.09 2.97
CA ARG A 152 21.63 4.02 4.38
C ARG A 152 21.77 2.60 4.89
N SER A 153 20.97 1.66 4.38
CA SER A 153 21.01 0.25 4.77
C SER A 153 22.31 -0.39 4.31
N ASP A 154 22.87 0.01 3.17
CA ASP A 154 24.16 -0.50 2.71
C ASP A 154 25.27 -0.18 3.71
N ALA A 155 25.23 1.04 4.26
CA ALA A 155 26.20 1.48 5.26
C ALA A 155 26.00 0.86 6.66
N TRP A 156 24.75 0.57 7.07
CA TRP A 156 24.44 0.11 8.42
C TRP A 156 24.32 -1.39 8.57
N PHE A 157 23.80 -2.05 7.55
CA PHE A 157 23.44 -3.46 7.56
C PHE A 157 24.24 -4.26 6.54
N GLY A 158 25.05 -3.61 5.69
CA GLY A 158 25.83 -4.28 4.65
C GLY A 158 24.94 -4.89 3.57
N THR A 159 23.79 -4.27 3.31
CA THR A 159 22.98 -4.56 2.12
C THR A 159 23.67 -4.06 0.87
N ASP A 160 23.11 -4.37 -0.28
CA ASP A 160 23.56 -3.93 -1.60
C ASP A 160 22.32 -3.47 -2.39
N LEU A 161 21.58 -2.50 -1.83
CA LEU A 161 20.33 -2.01 -2.40
C LEU A 161 20.54 -0.76 -3.26
N SER A 162 21.55 0.07 -2.96
CA SER A 162 21.81 1.28 -3.75
C SER A 162 22.76 0.96 -4.91
N GLU A 163 22.21 0.58 -6.08
CA GLU A 163 23.04 0.12 -7.21
C GLU A 163 23.77 1.25 -7.97
N GLY A 164 23.28 2.49 -7.86
CA GLY A 164 23.99 3.66 -8.37
C GLY A 164 23.11 4.88 -8.64
N ASN A 165 23.70 5.94 -9.19
CA ASN A 165 22.99 7.19 -9.43
C ASN A 165 21.91 7.06 -10.52
N ASP A 166 22.17 6.29 -11.58
CA ASP A 166 21.21 6.16 -12.68
C ASP A 166 19.99 5.33 -12.26
N ASP A 167 20.21 4.36 -11.39
CA ASP A 167 19.22 3.49 -10.74
C ASP A 167 18.29 4.33 -9.85
N THR A 168 18.83 4.90 -8.77
CA THR A 168 18.11 5.81 -7.85
C THR A 168 17.33 6.93 -8.56
N ASN A 169 17.89 7.56 -9.60
CA ASN A 169 17.15 8.59 -10.34
C ASN A 169 16.04 7.99 -11.22
N GLY A 170 16.24 6.79 -11.77
CA GLY A 170 15.22 6.02 -12.45
C GLY A 170 14.07 5.68 -11.51
N ASP A 171 14.38 5.23 -10.30
CA ASP A 171 13.42 4.83 -9.29
C ASP A 171 12.56 5.98 -8.82
N LEU A 172 13.17 7.13 -8.54
CA LEU A 172 12.43 8.37 -8.25
C LEU A 172 11.50 8.80 -9.39
N VAL A 173 11.87 8.53 -10.65
CA VAL A 173 11.01 8.79 -11.81
C VAL A 173 9.84 7.81 -11.83
N HIS A 174 10.10 6.51 -11.64
CA HIS A 174 9.06 5.48 -11.57
C HIS A 174 8.10 5.73 -10.38
N ASP A 175 8.63 6.10 -9.22
CA ASP A 175 7.86 6.47 -8.04
C ASP A 175 6.95 7.67 -8.32
N THR A 176 7.47 8.68 -9.01
CA THR A 176 6.71 9.86 -9.42
C THR A 176 5.56 9.46 -10.34
N LEU A 177 5.81 8.62 -11.34
CA LEU A 177 4.78 8.13 -12.26
C LEU A 177 3.70 7.34 -11.51
N GLY A 178 4.11 6.41 -10.64
CA GLY A 178 3.21 5.65 -9.79
C GLY A 178 2.32 6.55 -8.93
N SER A 179 2.93 7.54 -8.27
CA SER A 179 2.26 8.51 -7.42
C SER A 179 1.21 9.34 -8.15
N LEU A 180 1.53 9.78 -9.38
CA LEU A 180 0.59 10.52 -10.23
C LEU A 180 -0.61 9.66 -10.63
N VAL A 181 -0.39 8.37 -10.94
CA VAL A 181 -1.48 7.43 -11.24
C VAL A 181 -2.34 7.18 -10.00
N GLY A 182 -1.73 6.93 -8.84
CA GLY A 182 -2.44 6.77 -7.57
C GLY A 182 -3.30 7.99 -7.21
N ALA A 183 -2.73 9.19 -7.39
CA ALA A 183 -3.44 10.46 -7.21
C ALA A 183 -4.65 10.59 -8.15
N ALA A 184 -4.49 10.26 -9.44
CA ALA A 184 -5.58 10.30 -10.40
C ALA A 184 -6.70 9.30 -10.05
N LEU A 185 -6.35 8.11 -9.58
CA LEU A 185 -7.31 7.10 -9.13
C LEU A 185 -8.10 7.56 -7.90
N LEU A 186 -7.44 8.23 -6.94
CA LEU A 186 -8.13 8.78 -5.77
C LEU A 186 -9.05 9.95 -6.13
N VAL A 187 -8.65 10.80 -7.09
CA VAL A 187 -9.55 11.84 -7.62
C VAL A 187 -10.75 11.23 -8.31
N ALA A 188 -10.57 10.16 -9.08
CA ALA A 188 -11.68 9.43 -9.70
C ALA A 188 -12.62 8.86 -8.63
N TRP A 189 -12.08 8.23 -7.58
CA TRP A 189 -12.83 7.74 -6.42
C TRP A 189 -13.68 8.85 -5.77
N ALA A 190 -13.06 10.00 -5.48
CA ALA A 190 -13.74 11.17 -4.93
C ALA A 190 -14.89 11.67 -5.84
N ARG A 191 -14.66 11.68 -7.16
CA ARG A 191 -15.67 12.11 -8.15
C ARG A 191 -16.89 11.20 -8.24
N PHE A 192 -16.76 9.92 -7.90
CA PHE A 192 -17.90 9.02 -7.76
C PHE A 192 -18.66 9.22 -6.45
N GLY A 193 -18.30 10.22 -5.64
CA GLY A 193 -18.92 10.50 -4.34
C GLY A 193 -18.46 9.56 -3.24
N TRP A 194 -17.43 8.75 -3.49
CA TRP A 194 -16.89 7.84 -2.51
C TRP A 194 -15.88 8.55 -1.61
N GLY A 195 -16.11 8.48 -0.30
CA GLY A 195 -15.22 9.07 0.71
C GLY A 195 -14.32 8.05 1.37
N SER A 196 -13.86 8.38 2.57
CA SER A 196 -13.12 7.45 3.42
C SER A 196 -14.06 6.45 4.12
N VAL A 197 -14.93 5.75 3.39
CA VAL A 197 -15.93 4.82 3.96
C VAL A 197 -15.25 3.79 4.89
N ARG A 198 -15.84 3.59 6.08
CA ARG A 198 -15.29 2.70 7.10
C ARG A 198 -15.77 1.28 6.87
N ARG A 199 -14.83 0.35 6.75
CA ARG A 199 -15.15 -1.07 6.77
C ARG A 199 -15.39 -1.53 8.21
N ILE A 200 -16.65 -1.57 8.65
CA ILE A 200 -17.03 -2.01 10.00
C ILE A 200 -17.42 -3.50 9.96
N PRO A 201 -16.72 -4.39 10.67
CA PRO A 201 -17.09 -5.82 10.72
C PRO A 201 -18.53 -6.03 11.21
N GLY A 202 -19.29 -6.87 10.52
CA GLY A 202 -20.69 -7.17 10.88
C GLY A 202 -21.71 -6.09 10.52
N VAL A 203 -21.27 -4.95 9.97
CA VAL A 203 -22.13 -3.92 9.40
C VAL A 203 -21.83 -3.87 7.91
N ASN A 204 -22.75 -4.39 7.08
CA ASN A 204 -22.73 -4.13 5.64
C ASN A 204 -23.15 -2.68 5.41
N THR A 205 -22.29 -1.71 5.72
CA THR A 205 -22.41 -0.36 5.16
C THR A 205 -22.13 -0.50 3.68
N HIS A 206 -23.21 -0.68 2.93
CA HIS A 206 -23.18 -0.46 1.50
C HIS A 206 -22.67 0.97 1.27
N GLU A 207 -21.85 1.16 0.25
CA GLU A 207 -21.70 2.48 -0.34
C GLU A 207 -23.08 2.82 -0.90
N ASP A 208 -23.92 3.47 -0.10
CA ASP A 208 -25.18 4.05 -0.56
C ASP A 208 -24.80 5.19 -1.50
N VAL A 209 -24.46 4.83 -2.75
CA VAL A 209 -24.30 5.78 -3.83
C VAL A 209 -25.71 6.13 -4.26
N SER A 210 -26.28 7.20 -3.71
CA SER A 210 -27.42 7.85 -4.33
C SER A 210 -26.92 8.45 -5.65
N ALA A 211 -27.15 7.71 -6.73
CA ALA A 211 -26.96 8.20 -8.10
C ALA A 211 -27.88 9.38 -8.41
#